data_AF-A0A931QC83-F1
#
_entry.id   AF-A0A931QC83-F1
#
_cell.length_a   1.000
_cell.length_b   1.000
_cell.length_c   1.000
_cell.angle_alpha   90.00
_cell.angle_beta   90.00
_cell.angle_gamma   90.00
#
_symmetry.space_group_name_H-M   'P 1'
#
loop_
_entity.id
_entity.type
_entity.pdbx_description
1 polymer ?
#
loop_
_entity_poly.entity_id
_entity_poly.type
_entity_poly.pdbx_seq_one_letter_code
_entity_poly.pdbx_strand_id
1 'polypeptide(L)'
;MSTLPVFRLAPADVSTNRLIDTSERIFAIKDDFKVAETGGRLSLQAPPLVVEMETASGGIWAADESQLFNARLKPTLPSADEAVQLAEKLVLGGNLLPKLPKGMGWGKPVVAGTRMATMTRRKRTQRDLDVQVVFPVMIGELPVVGGGGDFTVVLGHDAHVIGFHGVWREVVDRFESVVTPAQQIEDEYYARFENGPLKIEDVRSHLAYYSAPGSERQEFLYPVQVLSAHARLGDELMPLRVSMLPATEFGPKVVLPEPELPRPSKARAPQNERKERDGRKRRSYATAAATTAVVAQVATAATKPWEAGTSWIGVSGGLSGSKKNAQGFVDQWNADGWIIDFNWGDANAWESDWRRNDDSWVDNADFVFYTGHANMNGWTLAAPDDGSLQFSELGASPGSPGDLWGQNDLEWVTIAACGPLQDELLAAGGGDVLARWDGAFDGLHQLLGYGAITFDNEDEGRKLAKYAREGQTLKDAWFRTAKEIQPATNGAAAPDGPTVWVGVMWASKAGANPINDHAWSHGSVSADPTSPTTLSCMWTVC
;
A
#
# COMPACT_ATOMS: atom_id res chain seq x y z
N MET A 1 -23.20 12.14 31.45
CA MET A 1 -22.51 11.30 30.44
C MET A 1 -21.24 12.04 30.04
N SER A 2 -20.13 11.34 29.84
CA SER A 2 -18.92 11.96 29.29
C SER A 2 -19.16 12.39 27.85
N THR A 3 -18.56 13.52 27.45
CA THR A 3 -18.59 14.00 26.07
C THR A 3 -17.17 14.18 25.54
N LEU A 4 -17.03 14.14 24.22
CA LEU A 4 -15.82 14.52 23.50
C LEU A 4 -16.18 15.53 22.40
N PRO A 5 -15.27 16.47 22.08
CA PRO A 5 -15.52 17.44 21.03
C PRO A 5 -15.43 16.78 19.65
N VAL A 6 -16.36 17.14 18.78
CA VAL A 6 -16.34 16.90 17.34
C VAL A 6 -16.07 18.23 16.65
N PHE A 7 -15.13 18.25 15.71
CA PHE A 7 -14.70 19.47 15.03
C PHE A 7 -15.23 19.50 13.60
N ARG A 8 -15.88 20.60 13.23
CA ARG A 8 -16.28 20.85 11.84
C ARG A 8 -15.10 21.41 11.07
N LEU A 9 -14.91 20.90 9.85
CA LEU A 9 -13.78 21.24 9.00
C LEU A 9 -14.20 22.20 7.88
N ALA A 10 -13.32 23.14 7.55
CA ALA A 10 -13.46 24.01 6.39
C ALA A 10 -13.25 23.21 5.09
N PRO A 11 -13.91 23.61 3.99
CA PRO A 11 -13.41 23.30 2.66
C PRO A 11 -11.98 23.83 2.51
N ALA A 12 -11.10 23.05 1.87
CA ALA A 12 -9.74 23.49 1.63
C ALA A 12 -9.64 24.52 0.50
N ASP A 13 -8.71 25.46 0.61
CA ASP A 13 -8.30 26.29 -0.52
C ASP A 13 -7.56 25.42 -1.53
N VAL A 14 -8.17 25.13 -2.67
CA VAL A 14 -7.56 24.31 -3.73
C VAL A 14 -7.21 25.17 -4.96
N SER A 15 -6.81 26.42 -4.73
CA SER A 15 -6.44 27.34 -5.81
C SER A 15 -5.07 27.03 -6.42
N THR A 16 -4.92 27.33 -7.71
CA THR A 16 -3.62 27.28 -8.41
C THR A 16 -2.55 28.15 -7.73
N ASN A 17 -2.95 29.30 -7.17
CA ASN A 17 -2.02 30.17 -6.43
C ASN A 17 -1.45 29.48 -5.19
N ARG A 18 -2.29 28.76 -4.43
CA ARG A 18 -1.83 27.97 -3.29
C ARG A 18 -0.85 26.88 -3.73
N LEU A 19 -1.14 26.20 -4.84
CA LEU A 19 -0.24 25.18 -5.39
C LEU A 19 1.14 25.79 -5.73
N ILE A 20 1.18 26.92 -6.45
CA ILE A 20 2.42 27.60 -6.83
C ILE A 20 3.21 28.05 -5.59
N ASP A 21 2.56 28.70 -4.62
CA ASP A 21 3.20 29.15 -3.38
C ASP A 21 3.75 27.98 -2.56
N THR A 22 3.02 26.86 -2.51
CA THR A 22 3.48 25.63 -1.86
C THR A 22 4.71 25.05 -2.58
N SER A 23 4.71 25.02 -3.91
CA SER A 23 5.84 24.55 -4.72
C SER A 23 7.10 25.40 -4.55
N GLU A 24 6.96 26.72 -4.47
CA GLU A 24 8.08 27.62 -4.18
C GLU A 24 8.67 27.35 -2.78
N ARG A 25 7.82 27.08 -1.78
CA ARG A 25 8.29 26.82 -0.41
C ARG A 25 8.96 25.46 -0.24
N ILE A 26 8.50 24.42 -0.93
CA ILE A 26 9.07 23.07 -0.83
C ILE A 26 10.35 22.95 -1.64
N PHE A 27 10.33 23.37 -2.92
CA PHE A 27 11.41 23.12 -3.87
C PHE A 27 12.01 24.39 -4.51
N ALA A 28 11.60 25.58 -4.08
CA ALA A 28 12.04 26.85 -4.69
C ALA A 28 11.72 26.97 -6.19
N ILE A 29 10.65 26.32 -6.66
CA ILE A 29 10.18 26.44 -8.04
C ILE A 29 9.52 27.81 -8.22
N LYS A 30 10.06 28.64 -9.11
CA LYS A 30 9.55 30.00 -9.39
C LYS A 30 9.03 30.15 -10.81
N ASP A 31 9.70 29.50 -11.76
CA ASP A 31 9.50 29.65 -13.19
C ASP A 31 9.54 28.26 -13.86
N ASP A 32 9.31 28.20 -15.17
CA ASP A 32 9.50 26.99 -16.01
C ASP A 32 8.71 25.74 -15.56
N PHE A 33 7.49 25.94 -15.08
CA PHE A 33 6.58 24.85 -14.69
C PHE A 33 5.31 24.81 -15.56
N LYS A 34 4.62 23.67 -15.53
CA LYS A 34 3.28 23.50 -16.09
C LYS A 34 2.30 23.13 -14.99
N VAL A 35 1.08 23.66 -15.07
CA VAL A 35 -0.01 23.25 -14.19
C VAL A 35 -1.06 22.50 -15.01
N ALA A 36 -1.51 21.36 -14.51
CA ALA A 36 -2.60 20.59 -15.09
C ALA A 36 -3.55 20.10 -13.98
N GLU A 37 -4.80 19.85 -14.34
CA GLU A 37 -5.76 19.18 -13.46
C GLU A 37 -6.07 17.79 -14.02
N THR A 38 -5.90 16.74 -13.23
CA THR A 38 -6.18 15.37 -13.66
C THR A 38 -6.55 14.50 -12.46
N GLY A 39 -7.62 13.70 -12.60
CA GLY A 39 -7.97 12.67 -11.61
C GLY A 39 -8.20 13.21 -10.19
N GLY A 40 -8.79 14.41 -10.07
CA GLY A 40 -9.07 15.05 -8.78
C GLY A 40 -7.86 15.75 -8.14
N ARG A 41 -6.79 16.04 -8.90
CA ARG A 41 -5.61 16.76 -8.40
C ARG A 41 -5.24 17.91 -9.32
N LEU A 42 -4.78 19.00 -8.74
CA LEU A 42 -3.96 20.00 -9.42
C LEU A 42 -2.50 19.57 -9.31
N SER A 43 -1.79 19.48 -10.42
CA SER A 43 -0.39 19.06 -10.48
C SER A 43 0.45 20.17 -11.12
N LEU A 44 1.52 20.57 -10.44
CA LEU A 44 2.56 21.45 -10.92
C LEU A 44 3.79 20.59 -11.24
N GLN A 45 4.21 20.63 -12.51
CA GLN A 45 5.34 19.86 -13.02
C GLN A 45 6.48 20.80 -13.42
N ALA A 46 7.64 20.61 -12.79
CA ALA A 46 8.91 21.25 -13.13
C ALA A 46 10.00 20.17 -13.12
N PRO A 47 10.04 19.26 -14.13
CA PRO A 47 10.83 18.03 -14.05
C PRO A 47 12.29 18.27 -13.64
N PRO A 48 12.83 17.45 -12.70
CA PRO A 48 12.25 16.22 -12.16
C PRO A 48 11.29 16.41 -10.97
N LEU A 49 10.90 17.64 -10.67
CA LEU A 49 10.09 17.98 -9.51
C LEU A 49 8.60 17.98 -9.87
N VAL A 50 7.80 17.38 -9.00
CA VAL A 50 6.34 17.42 -9.06
C VAL A 50 5.78 17.84 -7.72
N VAL A 51 4.76 18.69 -7.74
CA VAL A 51 3.96 19.05 -6.57
C VAL A 51 2.49 18.95 -6.96
N GLU A 52 1.73 18.21 -6.18
CA GLU A 52 0.33 17.94 -6.42
C GLU A 52 -0.50 18.32 -5.21
N MET A 53 -1.72 18.77 -5.48
CA MET A 53 -2.71 19.11 -4.48
C MET A 53 -4.03 18.42 -4.80
N GLU A 54 -4.53 17.64 -3.86
CA GLU A 54 -5.82 16.97 -3.94
C GLU A 54 -6.96 18.00 -3.91
N THR A 55 -7.84 17.99 -4.90
CA THR A 55 -8.96 18.96 -4.97
C THR A 55 -10.05 18.68 -3.94
N ALA A 56 -10.08 17.47 -3.38
CA ALA A 56 -11.03 17.06 -2.35
C ALA A 56 -10.69 17.62 -0.95
N SER A 57 -9.40 17.83 -0.64
CA SER A 57 -8.94 18.14 0.72
C SER A 57 -7.83 19.20 0.81
N GLY A 58 -7.20 19.56 -0.31
CA GLY A 58 -5.99 20.37 -0.33
C GLY A 58 -4.76 19.69 0.27
N GLY A 59 -4.76 18.35 0.39
CA GLY A 59 -3.60 17.55 0.75
C GLY A 59 -2.52 17.66 -0.31
N ILE A 60 -1.26 17.66 0.11
CA ILE A 60 -0.10 17.88 -0.75
C ILE A 60 0.69 16.59 -0.91
N TRP A 61 1.14 16.32 -2.14
CA TRP A 61 2.19 15.37 -2.45
C TRP A 61 3.26 16.08 -3.27
N ALA A 62 4.52 15.99 -2.87
CA ALA A 62 5.63 16.57 -3.59
C ALA A 62 6.76 15.55 -3.65
N ALA A 63 7.42 15.46 -4.81
CA ALA A 63 8.51 14.53 -5.04
C ALA A 63 9.54 15.12 -6.01
N ASP A 64 10.82 14.86 -5.73
CA ASP A 64 11.88 14.82 -6.73
C ASP A 64 11.92 13.39 -7.29
N GLU A 65 11.30 13.19 -8.45
CA GLU A 65 11.15 11.87 -9.08
C GLU A 65 12.50 11.26 -9.52
N SER A 66 13.58 12.05 -9.55
CA SER A 66 14.91 11.53 -9.82
C SER A 66 15.55 10.86 -8.60
N GLN A 67 15.07 11.19 -7.39
CA GLN A 67 15.64 10.73 -6.13
C GLN A 67 14.69 9.86 -5.30
N LEU A 68 13.44 10.29 -5.13
CA LEU A 68 12.49 9.61 -4.26
C LEU A 68 12.31 8.15 -4.72
N PHE A 69 12.56 7.22 -3.80
CA PHE A 69 12.50 5.77 -4.03
C PHE A 69 13.43 5.21 -5.12
N ASN A 70 14.47 5.95 -5.53
CA ASN A 70 15.42 5.49 -6.53
C ASN A 70 16.41 4.48 -5.91
N ALA A 71 16.12 3.20 -6.11
CA ALA A 71 16.93 2.09 -5.60
C ALA A 71 18.39 2.07 -6.12
N ARG A 72 18.80 2.92 -7.06
CA ARG A 72 20.20 2.95 -7.53
C ARG A 72 21.08 3.91 -6.73
N LEU A 73 20.49 4.85 -5.99
CA LEU A 73 21.24 5.90 -5.31
C LEU A 73 22.09 5.38 -4.16
N LYS A 74 23.21 6.09 -3.92
CA LYS A 74 24.08 5.89 -2.76
C LYS A 74 24.30 7.26 -2.11
N PRO A 75 23.26 7.80 -1.46
CA PRO A 75 23.25 9.17 -0.97
C PRO A 75 24.18 9.33 0.24
N THR A 76 24.66 10.56 0.44
CA THR A 76 25.16 11.00 1.74
C THR A 76 23.99 11.59 2.51
N LEU A 77 23.63 10.98 3.64
CA LEU A 77 22.44 11.31 4.40
C LEU A 77 22.80 12.08 5.69
N PRO A 78 21.94 13.02 6.13
CA PRO A 78 22.09 13.66 7.43
C PRO A 78 21.89 12.65 8.57
N SER A 79 22.40 12.97 9.75
CA SER A 79 22.02 12.23 10.97
C SER A 79 20.54 12.44 11.31
N ALA A 80 19.96 11.59 12.15
CA ALA A 80 18.56 11.73 12.58
C ALA A 80 18.29 13.10 13.24
N ASP A 81 19.18 13.55 14.13
CA ASP A 81 19.03 14.85 14.81
C ASP A 81 19.15 16.04 13.84
N GLU A 82 20.09 15.95 12.89
CA GLU A 82 20.26 16.95 11.83
C GLU A 82 19.03 16.99 10.90
N ALA A 83 18.49 15.83 10.54
CA ALA A 83 17.29 15.72 9.73
C ALA A 83 16.09 16.40 10.41
N VAL A 84 15.89 16.19 11.72
CA VAL A 84 14.83 16.86 12.48
C VAL A 84 15.01 18.37 12.44
N GLN A 85 16.21 18.88 12.70
CA GLN A 85 16.48 20.33 12.66
C GLN A 85 16.23 20.95 11.29
N LEU A 86 16.64 20.25 10.22
CA LEU A 86 16.42 20.71 8.84
C LEU A 86 14.94 20.68 8.46
N ALA A 87 14.24 19.60 8.82
CA ALA A 87 12.80 19.46 8.58
C ALA A 87 12.01 20.53 9.35
N GLU A 88 12.28 20.74 10.64
CA GLU A 88 11.66 21.80 11.44
C GLU A 88 11.90 23.19 10.83
N LYS A 89 13.13 23.48 10.40
CA LYS A 89 13.46 24.75 9.73
C LYS A 89 12.65 24.94 8.45
N LEU A 90 12.52 23.90 7.63
CA LEU A 90 11.72 23.94 6.41
C LEU A 90 10.24 24.19 6.73
N VAL A 91 9.66 23.38 7.62
CA VAL A 91 8.21 23.36 7.78
C VAL A 91 7.69 24.50 8.66
N LEU A 92 8.44 24.90 9.69
CA LEU A 92 8.12 26.06 10.54
C LEU A 92 8.56 27.36 9.88
N GLY A 93 9.77 27.40 9.31
CA GLY A 93 10.31 28.61 8.66
C GLY A 93 9.63 28.94 7.34
N GLY A 94 9.20 27.92 6.58
CA GLY A 94 8.48 28.05 5.32
C GLY A 94 6.97 28.18 5.45
N ASN A 95 6.40 28.15 6.67
CA ASN A 95 4.95 28.06 6.89
C ASN A 95 4.28 26.94 6.05
N LEU A 96 4.93 25.77 5.97
CA LEU A 96 4.35 24.59 5.29
C LEU A 96 3.41 23.82 6.22
N LEU A 97 3.66 23.87 7.54
CA LEU A 97 2.70 23.34 8.49
C LEU A 97 1.52 24.29 8.68
N PRO A 98 0.29 23.77 8.76
CA PRO A 98 -0.88 24.56 9.12
C PRO A 98 -0.74 25.13 10.53
N LYS A 99 -1.38 26.27 10.77
CA LYS A 99 -1.58 26.76 12.14
C LYS A 99 -2.67 25.93 12.81
N LEU A 100 -2.30 25.22 13.86
CA LEU A 100 -3.24 24.41 14.63
C LEU A 100 -4.00 25.27 15.65
N PRO A 101 -5.32 25.05 15.83
CA PRO A 101 -6.12 25.80 16.81
C PRO A 101 -5.74 25.42 18.25
N LYS A 102 -6.21 26.21 19.22
CA LYS A 102 -5.96 25.95 20.65
C LYS A 102 -6.44 24.55 21.03
N GLY A 103 -5.56 23.78 21.70
CA GLY A 103 -5.83 22.40 22.11
C GLY A 103 -5.38 21.35 21.10
N MET A 104 -4.89 21.78 19.94
CA MET A 104 -4.21 20.91 18.96
C MET A 104 -2.73 21.29 18.90
N GLY A 105 -1.87 20.31 18.62
CA GLY A 105 -0.43 20.51 18.60
C GLY A 105 0.29 19.46 17.77
N TRP A 106 1.58 19.66 17.59
CA TRP A 106 2.46 18.69 16.95
C TRP A 106 2.95 17.69 18.01
N GLY A 107 2.83 16.41 17.71
CA GLY A 107 3.43 15.35 18.51
C GLY A 107 4.94 15.30 18.30
N LYS A 108 5.60 14.38 19.01
CA LYS A 108 7.04 14.15 18.85
C LYS A 108 7.32 13.67 17.42
N PRO A 109 8.29 14.27 16.70
CA PRO A 109 8.64 13.80 15.36
C PRO A 109 9.08 12.34 15.38
N VAL A 110 8.64 11.58 14.37
CA VAL A 110 9.10 10.22 14.12
C VAL A 110 10.12 10.26 13.00
N VAL A 111 11.31 9.70 13.25
CA VAL A 111 12.39 9.63 12.25
C VAL A 111 12.50 8.21 11.73
N ALA A 112 12.39 8.07 10.41
CA ALA A 112 12.55 6.82 9.68
C ALA A 112 13.28 7.12 8.35
N GLY A 113 13.12 6.27 7.34
CA GLY A 113 13.70 6.49 6.02
C GLY A 113 13.55 5.27 5.14
N THR A 114 13.71 5.44 3.83
CA THR A 114 13.64 4.33 2.88
C THR A 114 14.84 3.42 3.06
N ARG A 115 14.59 2.14 3.32
CA ARG A 115 15.61 1.12 3.55
C ARG A 115 15.60 0.09 2.44
N MET A 116 16.76 -0.46 2.11
CA MET A 116 16.88 -1.53 1.12
C MET A 116 17.79 -2.63 1.62
N ALA A 117 17.35 -3.87 1.46
CA ALA A 117 18.15 -5.07 1.61
C ALA A 117 18.33 -5.77 0.26
N THR A 118 19.51 -6.31 0.01
CA THR A 118 19.83 -7.07 -1.20
C THR A 118 20.59 -8.32 -0.82
N MET A 119 20.18 -9.46 -1.36
CA MET A 119 20.89 -10.74 -1.26
C MET A 119 21.42 -11.13 -2.63
N THR A 120 22.75 -11.20 -2.77
CA THR A 120 23.42 -11.71 -3.97
C THR A 120 24.38 -12.81 -3.55
N ARG A 121 24.28 -14.01 -4.17
CA ARG A 121 25.10 -15.18 -3.82
C ARG A 121 25.15 -15.44 -2.30
N ARG A 122 23.99 -15.39 -1.64
CA ARG A 122 23.81 -15.56 -0.18
C ARG A 122 24.51 -14.53 0.70
N LYS A 123 25.01 -13.43 0.13
CA LYS A 123 25.51 -12.29 0.89
C LYS A 123 24.45 -11.20 0.91
N ARG A 124 23.97 -10.90 2.12
CA ARG A 124 23.04 -9.80 2.37
C ARG A 124 23.80 -8.49 2.57
N THR A 125 23.32 -7.41 1.96
CA THR A 125 23.78 -6.04 2.17
C THR A 125 22.58 -5.13 2.39
N GLN A 126 22.77 -4.07 3.17
CA GLN A 126 21.72 -3.12 3.53
C GLN A 126 22.21 -1.70 3.30
N ARG A 127 21.28 -0.78 3.01
CA ARG A 127 21.53 0.66 2.94
C ARG A 127 20.24 1.45 3.10
N ASP A 128 20.43 2.71 3.49
CA ASP A 128 19.37 3.72 3.50
C ASP A 128 19.44 4.58 2.22
N LEU A 129 18.29 5.06 1.75
CA LEU A 129 18.15 5.89 0.56
C LEU A 129 17.69 7.32 0.86
N ASP A 130 17.11 7.55 2.04
CA ASP A 130 16.68 8.86 2.52
C ASP A 130 16.50 8.83 4.04
N VAL A 131 16.24 10.01 4.62
CA VAL A 131 15.77 10.18 5.99
C VAL A 131 14.42 10.90 5.95
N GLN A 132 13.43 10.37 6.67
CA GLN A 132 12.08 10.91 6.72
C GLN A 132 11.76 11.39 8.13
N VAL A 133 11.21 12.60 8.22
CA VAL A 133 10.75 13.20 9.48
C VAL A 133 9.25 13.41 9.40
N VAL A 134 8.51 12.68 10.22
CA VAL A 134 7.05 12.72 10.30
C VAL A 134 6.62 13.56 11.49
N PHE A 135 5.73 14.53 11.26
CA PHE A 135 5.15 15.42 12.26
C PHE A 135 3.68 15.05 12.49
N PRO A 136 3.38 14.19 13.50
CA PRO A 136 2.01 13.80 13.79
C PRO A 136 1.24 14.96 14.43
N VAL A 137 -0.06 15.05 14.17
CA VAL A 137 -0.98 15.97 14.84
C VAL A 137 -1.59 15.30 16.06
N MET A 138 -1.71 16.08 17.14
CA MET A 138 -2.30 15.68 18.41
C MET A 138 -3.46 16.61 18.78
N ILE A 139 -4.48 16.08 19.45
CA ILE A 139 -5.56 16.83 20.09
C ILE A 139 -5.48 16.59 21.60
N GLY A 140 -4.93 17.55 22.32
CA GLY A 140 -4.40 17.31 23.67
C GLY A 140 -3.35 16.20 23.62
N GLU A 141 -3.60 15.11 24.35
CA GLU A 141 -2.74 13.92 24.37
C GLU A 141 -3.21 12.83 23.39
N LEU A 142 -4.30 13.06 22.66
CA LEU A 142 -4.89 12.06 21.75
C LEU A 142 -4.26 12.17 20.36
N PRO A 143 -3.80 11.07 19.76
CA PRO A 143 -3.27 11.10 18.40
C PRO A 143 -4.38 11.33 17.38
N VAL A 144 -4.02 11.97 16.27
CA VAL A 144 -4.81 11.92 15.03
C VAL A 144 -4.28 10.74 14.19
N VAL A 145 -5.18 9.87 13.75
CA VAL A 145 -4.89 8.65 12.98
C VAL A 145 -5.63 8.65 11.64
N GLY A 146 -5.24 7.73 10.74
CA GLY A 146 -5.72 7.65 9.36
C GLY A 146 -4.65 8.09 8.37
N GLY A 147 -4.98 8.13 7.07
CA GLY A 147 -4.07 8.61 6.01
C GLY A 147 -3.91 10.14 5.96
N GLY A 148 -4.48 10.84 6.95
CA GLY A 148 -4.18 12.24 7.20
C GLY A 148 -3.91 12.44 8.69
N GLY A 149 -3.43 13.64 9.04
CA GLY A 149 -3.06 13.94 10.42
C GLY A 149 -1.57 13.82 10.71
N ASP A 150 -0.75 13.58 9.71
CA ASP A 150 0.69 13.75 9.74
C ASP A 150 1.21 14.53 8.52
N PHE A 151 2.44 15.01 8.66
CA PHE A 151 3.20 15.67 7.61
C PHE A 151 4.59 15.08 7.57
N THR A 152 5.05 14.67 6.40
CA THR A 152 6.36 14.04 6.24
C THR A 152 7.24 14.90 5.36
N VAL A 153 8.47 15.14 5.81
CA VAL A 153 9.57 15.69 5.00
C VAL A 153 10.55 14.57 4.70
N VAL A 154 10.92 14.42 3.43
CA VAL A 154 11.91 13.43 2.97
C VAL A 154 13.18 14.14 2.55
N LEU A 155 14.30 13.77 3.18
CA LEU A 155 15.63 14.33 2.92
C LEU A 155 16.51 13.28 2.24
N GLY A 156 17.00 13.62 1.06
CA GLY A 156 17.87 12.79 0.22
C GLY A 156 19.35 13.13 0.35
N HIS A 157 20.08 13.00 -0.75
CA HIS A 157 21.51 13.28 -0.82
C HIS A 157 21.83 14.72 -0.39
N ASP A 158 22.83 14.87 0.47
CA ASP A 158 23.29 16.17 1.00
C ASP A 158 22.16 16.95 1.68
N ALA A 159 21.21 16.21 2.26
CA ALA A 159 20.05 16.71 2.97
C ALA A 159 19.12 17.61 2.14
N HIS A 160 19.11 17.46 0.81
CA HIS A 160 18.11 18.11 -0.04
C HIS A 160 16.71 17.54 0.25
N VAL A 161 15.71 18.41 0.22
CA VAL A 161 14.31 17.97 0.26
C VAL A 161 14.01 17.28 -1.06
N ILE A 162 13.61 16.01 -1.00
CA ILE A 162 13.24 15.20 -2.16
C ILE A 162 11.78 14.74 -2.11
N GLY A 163 11.09 15.02 -1.01
CA GLY A 163 9.69 14.71 -0.87
C GLY A 163 9.02 15.46 0.27
N PHE A 164 7.73 15.71 0.11
CA PHE A 164 6.86 16.26 1.15
C PHE A 164 5.45 15.74 0.93
N HIS A 165 4.78 15.28 1.99
CA HIS A 165 3.35 15.00 1.90
C HIS A 165 2.65 15.28 3.22
N GLY A 166 1.35 15.54 3.14
CA GLY A 166 0.50 15.72 4.32
C GLY A 166 -0.81 16.42 3.99
N VAL A 167 -1.78 16.26 4.87
CA VAL A 167 -3.08 16.90 4.75
C VAL A 167 -3.56 17.38 6.11
N TRP A 168 -4.05 18.61 6.14
CA TRP A 168 -4.78 19.15 7.28
C TRP A 168 -5.90 20.05 6.81
N ARG A 169 -7.04 19.93 7.50
CA ARG A 169 -8.26 20.68 7.21
C ARG A 169 -8.50 21.64 8.36
N GLU A 170 -8.72 22.92 8.04
CA GLU A 170 -8.92 23.94 9.07
C GLU A 170 -10.18 23.65 9.89
N VAL A 171 -10.10 23.81 11.21
CA VAL A 171 -11.24 23.67 12.12
C VAL A 171 -11.98 24.99 12.21
N VAL A 172 -13.28 24.99 11.88
CA VAL A 172 -14.11 26.21 11.85
C VAL A 172 -15.14 26.27 12.97
N ASP A 173 -15.52 25.12 13.52
CA ASP A 173 -16.52 25.03 14.59
C ASP A 173 -16.32 23.74 15.40
N ARG A 174 -16.96 23.66 16.57
CA ARG A 174 -16.95 22.45 17.41
C ARG A 174 -18.24 22.28 18.19
N PHE A 175 -18.62 21.04 18.46
CA PHE A 175 -19.70 20.69 19.36
C PHE A 175 -19.35 19.43 20.16
N GLU A 176 -20.04 19.19 21.27
CA GLU A 176 -19.82 18.04 22.14
C GLU A 176 -20.72 16.86 21.71
N SER A 177 -20.15 15.64 21.65
CA SER A 177 -20.90 14.41 21.39
C SER A 177 -20.74 13.42 22.55
N VAL A 178 -21.80 12.67 22.84
CA VAL A 178 -21.82 11.68 23.94
C VAL A 178 -20.88 10.53 23.59
N VAL A 179 -20.00 10.18 24.53
CA VAL A 179 -19.06 9.07 24.38
C VAL A 179 -19.79 7.73 24.43
N THR A 180 -19.50 6.88 23.46
CA THR A 180 -19.89 5.47 23.47
C THR A 180 -18.94 4.72 24.41
N PRO A 181 -19.42 3.97 25.42
CA PRO A 181 -18.54 3.22 26.31
C PRO A 181 -17.62 2.26 25.54
N ALA A 182 -16.32 2.26 25.86
CA ALA A 182 -15.32 1.42 25.17
C ALA A 182 -15.70 -0.07 25.16
N GLN A 183 -16.26 -0.60 26.26
CA GLN A 183 -16.73 -1.97 26.34
C GLN A 183 -17.79 -2.28 25.27
N GLN A 184 -18.73 -1.37 25.02
CA GLN A 184 -19.76 -1.57 24.00
C GLN A 184 -19.15 -1.63 22.60
N ILE A 185 -18.13 -0.83 22.34
CA ILE A 185 -17.40 -0.83 21.06
C ILE A 185 -16.61 -2.13 20.89
N GLU A 186 -15.96 -2.60 21.95
CA GLU A 186 -15.25 -3.88 21.96
C GLU A 186 -16.21 -5.06 21.76
N ASP A 187 -17.38 -5.06 22.41
CA ASP A 187 -18.42 -6.08 22.22
C ASP A 187 -18.90 -6.09 20.75
N GLU A 188 -19.13 -4.92 20.13
CA GLU A 188 -19.45 -4.81 18.70
C GLU A 188 -18.32 -5.38 17.83
N TYR A 189 -17.06 -5.12 18.19
CA TYR A 189 -15.91 -5.65 17.48
C TYR A 189 -15.83 -7.17 17.57
N TYR A 190 -15.98 -7.76 18.77
CA TYR A 190 -16.01 -9.21 18.97
C TYR A 190 -17.14 -9.89 18.17
N ALA A 191 -18.32 -9.27 18.11
CA ALA A 191 -19.47 -9.79 17.38
C ALA A 191 -19.18 -10.02 15.88
N ARG A 192 -18.21 -9.30 15.30
CA ARG A 192 -17.80 -9.46 13.88
C ARG A 192 -17.14 -10.81 13.60
N PHE A 193 -16.60 -11.47 14.62
CA PHE A 193 -15.83 -12.71 14.50
C PHE A 193 -16.59 -13.94 14.99
N GLU A 194 -17.78 -13.78 15.60
CA GLU A 194 -18.55 -14.88 16.19
C GLU A 194 -18.80 -16.04 15.20
N ASN A 195 -19.08 -15.70 13.95
CA ASN A 195 -19.38 -16.66 12.88
C ASN A 195 -18.20 -16.93 11.94
N GLY A 196 -17.04 -16.32 12.21
CA GLY A 196 -15.83 -16.44 11.39
C GLY A 196 -14.89 -17.57 11.84
N PRO A 197 -13.93 -17.95 10.99
CA PRO A 197 -12.90 -18.94 11.33
C PRO A 197 -11.89 -18.38 12.34
N LEU A 198 -11.68 -17.07 12.37
CA LEU A 198 -10.74 -16.40 13.27
C LEU A 198 -11.29 -16.34 14.70
N LYS A 199 -10.46 -16.73 15.66
CA LYS A 199 -10.79 -16.67 17.10
C LYS A 199 -9.94 -15.61 17.79
N ILE A 200 -10.57 -14.51 18.16
CA ILE A 200 -9.89 -13.38 18.84
C ILE A 200 -9.30 -13.85 20.17
N GLU A 201 -8.03 -13.52 20.39
CA GLU A 201 -7.33 -13.79 21.65
C GLU A 201 -7.23 -12.56 22.54
N ASP A 202 -6.79 -11.45 21.97
CA ASP A 202 -6.68 -10.18 22.67
C ASP A 202 -7.17 -9.05 21.78
N VAL A 203 -7.76 -8.06 22.45
CA VAL A 203 -8.12 -6.77 21.85
C VAL A 203 -7.52 -5.70 22.74
N ARG A 204 -6.87 -4.73 22.11
CA ARG A 204 -6.39 -3.51 22.74
C ARG A 204 -7.06 -2.36 22.05
N SER A 205 -7.50 -1.40 22.85
CA SER A 205 -8.19 -0.24 22.33
C SER A 205 -7.65 1.05 22.96
N HIS A 206 -7.58 2.11 22.16
CA HIS A 206 -7.27 3.45 22.65
C HIS A 206 -8.06 4.52 21.88
N LEU A 207 -8.24 5.67 22.51
CA LEU A 207 -8.95 6.80 21.92
C LEU A 207 -8.02 7.61 21.02
N ALA A 208 -8.52 8.00 19.86
CA ALA A 208 -7.84 8.86 18.89
C ALA A 208 -8.86 9.76 18.16
N TYR A 209 -8.39 10.59 17.23
CA TYR A 209 -9.22 11.30 16.26
C TYR A 209 -8.91 10.81 14.85
N TYR A 210 -9.92 10.68 13.99
CA TYR A 210 -9.70 10.22 12.62
C TYR A 210 -9.61 11.38 11.62
N SER A 211 -8.51 11.43 10.86
CA SER A 211 -8.36 12.29 9.68
C SER A 211 -8.25 11.43 8.42
N ALA A 212 -9.16 11.67 7.49
CA ALA A 212 -9.22 10.93 6.23
C ALA A 212 -8.03 11.27 5.31
N PRO A 213 -7.63 10.34 4.42
CA PRO A 213 -6.63 10.55 3.36
C PRO A 213 -6.83 11.85 2.57
N GLY A 214 -5.76 12.33 1.92
CA GLY A 214 -5.81 13.53 1.09
C GLY A 214 -6.82 13.44 -0.08
N SER A 215 -7.06 12.26 -0.62
CA SER A 215 -8.01 12.06 -1.71
C SER A 215 -9.48 12.16 -1.28
N GLU A 216 -9.76 12.21 0.01
CA GLU A 216 -11.11 12.22 0.55
C GLU A 216 -11.50 13.59 1.09
N ARG A 217 -12.74 13.99 0.81
CA ARG A 217 -13.36 15.12 1.50
C ARG A 217 -13.86 14.65 2.86
N GLN A 218 -13.49 15.37 3.91
CA GLN A 218 -13.94 15.10 5.26
C GLN A 218 -14.56 16.37 5.85
N GLU A 219 -15.81 16.26 6.32
CA GLU A 219 -16.53 17.42 6.88
C GLU A 219 -16.32 17.56 8.39
N PHE A 220 -15.95 16.47 9.06
CA PHE A 220 -15.77 16.43 10.50
C PHE A 220 -14.54 15.62 10.90
N LEU A 221 -13.77 16.17 11.83
CA LEU A 221 -12.75 15.44 12.59
C LEU A 221 -13.41 14.99 13.89
N TYR A 222 -13.54 13.67 14.06
CA TYR A 222 -14.32 13.05 15.13
C TYR A 222 -13.50 12.00 15.88
N PRO A 223 -13.83 11.73 17.15
CA PRO A 223 -13.12 10.76 17.96
C PRO A 223 -13.46 9.32 17.53
N VAL A 224 -12.44 8.47 17.51
CA VAL A 224 -12.53 7.05 17.20
C VAL A 224 -11.85 6.21 18.27
N GLN A 225 -12.37 5.01 18.49
CA GLN A 225 -11.69 3.95 19.20
C GLN A 225 -10.87 3.17 18.18
N VAL A 226 -9.55 3.14 18.37
CA VAL A 226 -8.60 2.38 17.54
C VAL A 226 -8.44 1.01 18.18
N LEU A 227 -8.84 -0.05 17.47
CA LEU A 227 -8.82 -1.43 17.95
C LEU A 227 -7.74 -2.23 17.23
N SER A 228 -6.80 -2.77 18.00
CA SER A 228 -5.77 -3.71 17.57
C SER A 228 -6.03 -5.05 18.22
N ALA A 229 -5.88 -6.15 17.49
CA ALA A 229 -6.19 -7.47 18.01
C ALA A 229 -5.30 -8.55 17.38
N HIS A 230 -5.21 -9.68 18.07
CA HIS A 230 -4.71 -10.92 17.47
C HIS A 230 -5.81 -11.98 17.47
N ALA A 231 -5.76 -12.86 16.50
CA ALA A 231 -6.64 -14.02 16.40
C ALA A 231 -5.86 -15.29 16.07
N ARG A 232 -6.38 -16.44 16.52
CA ARG A 232 -5.93 -17.74 16.01
C ARG A 232 -6.67 -18.10 14.73
N LEU A 233 -5.89 -18.64 13.79
CA LEU A 233 -6.37 -19.44 12.68
C LEU A 233 -5.66 -20.80 12.73
N GLY A 234 -6.37 -21.85 13.15
CA GLY A 234 -5.71 -23.10 13.51
C GLY A 234 -4.70 -22.88 14.66
N ASP A 235 -3.45 -23.24 14.41
CA ASP A 235 -2.34 -23.08 15.37
C ASP A 235 -1.59 -21.73 15.22
N GLU A 236 -1.89 -20.97 14.16
CA GLU A 236 -1.20 -19.72 13.86
C GLU A 236 -1.83 -18.53 14.60
N LEU A 237 -0.98 -17.73 15.24
CA LEU A 237 -1.36 -16.44 15.81
C LEU A 237 -1.16 -15.36 14.74
N MET A 238 -2.21 -14.64 14.41
CA MET A 238 -2.17 -13.61 13.38
C MET A 238 -2.60 -12.26 13.97
N PRO A 239 -1.82 -11.19 13.73
CA PRO A 239 -2.29 -9.85 14.00
C PRO A 239 -3.40 -9.49 13.01
N LEU A 240 -4.43 -8.83 13.52
CA LEU A 240 -5.53 -8.32 12.70
C LEU A 240 -5.22 -6.90 12.23
N ARG A 241 -5.74 -6.52 11.06
CA ARG A 241 -5.70 -5.12 10.64
C ARG A 241 -6.41 -4.25 11.68
N VAL A 242 -5.83 -3.08 11.95
CA VAL A 242 -6.37 -2.13 12.91
C VAL A 242 -7.71 -1.60 12.41
N SER A 243 -8.73 -1.68 13.27
CA SER A 243 -10.06 -1.17 12.99
C SER A 243 -10.30 0.14 13.74
N MET A 244 -11.10 1.03 13.16
CA MET A 244 -11.50 2.29 13.80
C MET A 244 -13.02 2.34 13.88
N LEU A 245 -13.55 2.50 15.08
CA LEU A 245 -14.99 2.64 15.34
C LEU A 245 -15.27 4.00 15.98
N PRO A 246 -16.41 4.67 15.69
CA PRO A 246 -16.73 5.93 16.35
C PRO A 246 -16.72 5.80 17.88
N ALA A 247 -15.98 6.68 18.55
CA ALA A 247 -15.94 6.71 20.03
C ALA A 247 -17.10 7.53 20.63
N THR A 248 -17.97 8.10 19.80
CA THR A 248 -19.14 8.88 20.19
C THR A 248 -20.36 8.47 19.39
N GLU A 249 -21.54 8.95 19.79
CA GLU A 249 -22.78 8.81 19.01
C GLU A 249 -22.70 9.50 17.63
N PHE A 250 -21.71 10.39 17.45
CA PHE A 250 -21.36 11.00 16.17
C PHE A 250 -20.20 10.25 15.48
N GLY A 251 -20.36 9.96 14.19
CA GLY A 251 -19.35 9.34 13.34
C GLY A 251 -19.99 8.44 12.27
N PRO A 252 -19.22 7.99 11.27
CA PRO A 252 -19.72 7.05 10.28
C PRO A 252 -20.02 5.71 10.94
N LYS A 253 -21.22 5.19 10.72
CA LYS A 253 -21.57 3.85 11.19
C LYS A 253 -20.90 2.84 10.27
N VAL A 254 -20.15 1.91 10.86
CA VAL A 254 -19.60 0.79 10.11
C VAL A 254 -20.73 -0.18 9.80
N VAL A 255 -20.98 -0.41 8.51
CA VAL A 255 -21.96 -1.40 8.05
C VAL A 255 -21.17 -2.51 7.38
N LEU A 256 -21.22 -3.71 7.96
CA LEU A 256 -20.65 -4.89 7.32
C LEU A 256 -21.50 -5.27 6.10
N PRO A 257 -20.89 -5.45 4.92
CA PRO A 257 -21.63 -5.96 3.76
C PRO A 257 -22.12 -7.39 4.00
N GLU A 258 -23.04 -7.87 3.16
CA GLU A 258 -23.42 -9.28 3.19
C GLU A 258 -22.22 -10.17 2.78
N PRO A 259 -21.97 -11.29 3.50
CA PRO A 259 -20.93 -12.25 3.12
C PRO A 259 -21.14 -12.79 1.71
N GLU A 260 -20.04 -13.08 1.00
CA GLU A 260 -20.15 -13.74 -0.30
C GLU A 260 -20.67 -15.17 -0.18
N LEU A 261 -21.60 -15.53 -1.08
CA LEU A 261 -22.05 -16.92 -1.18
C LEU A 261 -20.93 -17.79 -1.74
N PRO A 262 -20.74 -19.01 -1.20
CA PRO A 262 -19.74 -19.94 -1.72
C PRO A 262 -19.99 -20.30 -3.18
N ARG A 263 -18.93 -20.26 -3.99
CA ARG A 263 -18.93 -20.70 -5.38
C ARG A 263 -19.03 -22.23 -5.43
N PRO A 264 -19.66 -22.80 -6.46
CA PRO A 264 -19.74 -24.25 -6.60
C PRO A 264 -18.34 -24.88 -6.66
N SER A 265 -18.10 -25.99 -5.95
CA SER A 265 -16.82 -26.75 -6.02
C SER A 265 -16.47 -27.28 -7.42
N LYS A 266 -17.45 -27.27 -8.33
CA LYS A 266 -17.30 -27.62 -9.76
C LYS A 266 -17.04 -26.42 -10.67
N ALA A 267 -16.89 -25.20 -10.14
CA ALA A 267 -16.18 -24.14 -10.83
C ALA A 267 -14.68 -24.50 -10.90
N ARG A 268 -14.38 -25.67 -11.48
CA ARG A 268 -13.05 -25.99 -11.94
C ARG A 268 -12.66 -24.87 -12.88
N ALA A 269 -11.40 -24.43 -12.76
CA ALA A 269 -10.69 -23.73 -13.82
C ALA A 269 -11.21 -24.21 -15.18
N PRO A 270 -11.58 -23.31 -16.11
CA PRO A 270 -11.99 -23.76 -17.43
C PRO A 270 -10.93 -24.72 -17.93
N GLN A 271 -11.30 -26.01 -18.03
CA GLN A 271 -10.54 -27.00 -18.77
C GLN A 271 -10.71 -26.67 -20.24
N ASN A 272 -10.26 -25.49 -20.64
CA ASN A 272 -9.94 -25.27 -22.03
C ASN A 272 -8.78 -26.20 -22.31
N GLU A 273 -9.03 -27.08 -23.27
CA GLU A 273 -8.10 -28.00 -23.89
C GLU A 273 -6.82 -27.27 -24.36
N ARG A 274 -5.92 -26.88 -23.45
CA ARG A 274 -4.50 -26.68 -23.77
C ARG A 274 -3.80 -28.02 -23.61
N LYS A 275 -4.26 -29.00 -24.39
CA LYS A 275 -3.39 -30.12 -24.78
C LYS A 275 -2.15 -29.49 -25.43
N GLU A 276 -0.98 -29.86 -24.93
CA GLU A 276 0.29 -29.82 -25.65
C GLU A 276 0.48 -28.57 -26.52
N ARG A 277 0.77 -27.42 -25.88
CA ARG A 277 1.66 -26.43 -26.51
C ARG A 277 3.07 -26.59 -25.99
N ASP A 278 3.53 -27.83 -26.04
CA ASP A 278 4.95 -28.13 -26.10
C ASP A 278 5.48 -27.46 -27.39
N GLY A 279 6.09 -26.27 -27.25
CA GLY A 279 6.77 -25.57 -28.34
C GLY A 279 6.26 -24.19 -28.75
N ARG A 280 5.20 -23.60 -28.15
CA ARG A 280 4.94 -22.17 -28.36
C ARG A 280 5.68 -21.33 -27.34
N LYS A 281 6.81 -20.81 -27.82
CA LYS A 281 7.65 -19.77 -27.22
C LYS A 281 6.89 -18.87 -26.25
N ARG A 282 7.42 -18.84 -25.02
CA ARG A 282 7.32 -17.76 -24.03
C ARG A 282 7.01 -16.43 -24.71
N ARG A 283 6.03 -15.67 -24.22
CA ARG A 283 5.83 -14.26 -24.61
C ARG A 283 6.96 -13.42 -23.99
N SER A 284 8.21 -13.74 -24.28
CA SER A 284 9.29 -12.80 -24.05
C SER A 284 9.11 -11.66 -25.04
N TYR A 285 8.51 -10.55 -24.62
CA TYR A 285 8.59 -9.29 -25.35
C TYR A 285 10.03 -8.77 -25.21
N ALA A 286 10.94 -9.38 -25.96
CA ALA A 286 12.25 -8.81 -26.21
C ALA A 286 12.02 -7.50 -26.99
N THR A 287 12.33 -6.39 -26.31
CA THR A 287 12.46 -5.02 -26.81
C THR A 287 12.74 -4.94 -28.32
N ALA A 288 11.75 -4.48 -29.10
CA ALA A 288 11.96 -4.06 -30.48
C ALA A 288 12.61 -2.66 -30.48
N ALA A 289 13.94 -2.63 -30.36
CA ALA A 289 14.73 -1.44 -30.68
C ALA A 289 15.26 -1.54 -32.12
N ALA A 290 14.86 -0.55 -32.93
CA ALA A 290 15.50 -0.03 -34.13
C ALA A 290 15.60 -0.91 -35.40
N THR A 291 14.76 -0.63 -36.41
CA THR A 291 15.21 -0.23 -37.76
C THR A 291 14.06 0.33 -38.63
N THR A 292 14.45 1.12 -39.63
CA THR A 292 13.79 2.25 -40.29
C THR A 292 12.66 1.90 -41.29
N ALA A 293 11.61 2.75 -41.30
CA ALA A 293 10.64 3.15 -42.34
C ALA A 293 10.30 2.23 -43.54
N VAL A 294 8.98 2.04 -43.81
CA VAL A 294 8.22 2.51 -45.00
C VAL A 294 6.80 1.88 -45.03
N VAL A 295 5.78 2.76 -44.98
CA VAL A 295 4.41 2.72 -45.57
C VAL A 295 3.34 1.71 -45.06
N ALA A 296 2.41 2.31 -44.28
CA ALA A 296 0.94 2.29 -44.34
C ALA A 296 0.09 0.98 -44.41
N GLN A 297 -0.80 0.90 -43.42
CA GLN A 297 -2.18 0.37 -43.43
C GLN A 297 -2.40 -1.05 -43.97
N VAL A 298 -2.58 -2.01 -43.07
CA VAL A 298 -3.81 -2.82 -42.86
C VAL A 298 -3.55 -3.76 -41.68
N ALA A 299 -4.20 -3.49 -40.54
CA ALA A 299 -4.76 -4.46 -39.58
C ALA A 299 -4.98 -3.73 -38.24
N THR A 300 -6.22 -3.33 -37.98
CA THR A 300 -6.78 -3.24 -36.64
C THR A 300 -6.74 -4.65 -36.02
N ALA A 301 -5.57 -5.07 -35.56
CA ALA A 301 -5.45 -6.21 -34.67
C ALA A 301 -5.65 -5.65 -33.26
N ALA A 302 -6.81 -5.93 -32.66
CA ALA A 302 -7.03 -5.72 -31.24
C ALA A 302 -6.04 -6.63 -30.48
N THR A 303 -4.83 -6.14 -30.24
CA THR A 303 -3.93 -6.73 -29.24
C THR A 303 -4.26 -6.04 -27.93
N LYS A 304 -5.05 -6.71 -27.12
CA LYS A 304 -4.86 -6.85 -25.67
C LYS A 304 -5.93 -7.82 -25.17
N PRO A 305 -5.51 -8.81 -24.40
CA PRO A 305 -5.71 -8.54 -22.99
C PRO A 305 -4.44 -8.76 -22.19
N TRP A 306 -4.34 -7.92 -21.16
CA TRP A 306 -3.62 -8.16 -19.93
C TRP A 306 -4.68 -8.60 -18.92
N GLU A 307 -4.28 -9.37 -17.93
CA GLU A 307 -5.13 -10.09 -17.01
C GLU A 307 -4.88 -9.58 -15.58
N ALA A 308 -5.96 -9.37 -14.83
CA ALA A 308 -5.89 -8.98 -13.43
C ALA A 308 -6.84 -9.83 -12.60
N GLY A 309 -6.48 -10.03 -11.33
CA GLY A 309 -7.26 -10.84 -10.40
C GLY A 309 -7.24 -10.27 -8.99
N THR A 310 -8.31 -10.52 -8.22
CA THR A 310 -8.34 -10.16 -6.80
C THR A 310 -8.82 -11.30 -5.92
N SER A 311 -8.21 -11.41 -4.74
CA SER A 311 -8.67 -12.31 -3.68
C SER A 311 -8.74 -11.55 -2.37
N TRP A 312 -9.77 -11.75 -1.54
CA TRP A 312 -9.89 -10.97 -0.32
C TRP A 312 -10.68 -11.67 0.78
N ILE A 313 -10.32 -11.36 2.03
CA ILE A 313 -11.07 -11.73 3.24
C ILE A 313 -11.68 -10.47 3.82
N GLY A 314 -13.01 -10.41 3.85
CA GLY A 314 -13.79 -9.26 4.32
C GLY A 314 -14.55 -9.61 5.58
N VAL A 315 -15.87 -9.70 5.47
CA VAL A 315 -16.77 -9.89 6.62
C VAL A 315 -16.49 -11.21 7.34
N SER A 316 -16.08 -12.25 6.61
CA SER A 316 -15.68 -13.52 7.22
C SER A 316 -14.49 -13.38 8.16
N GLY A 317 -13.63 -12.38 7.95
CA GLY A 317 -12.53 -12.00 8.84
C GLY A 317 -12.78 -10.71 9.63
N GLY A 318 -14.03 -10.25 9.76
CA GLY A 318 -14.37 -9.04 10.51
C GLY A 318 -13.90 -7.72 9.89
N LEU A 319 -13.51 -7.72 8.61
CA LEU A 319 -13.06 -6.54 7.87
C LEU A 319 -14.19 -5.94 7.03
N SER A 320 -14.43 -4.65 7.19
CA SER A 320 -15.46 -3.92 6.42
C SER A 320 -14.94 -3.39 5.09
N GLY A 321 -13.63 -3.10 4.99
CA GLY A 321 -13.06 -2.40 3.85
C GLY A 321 -12.64 -3.29 2.68
N SER A 322 -12.23 -4.53 2.95
CA SER A 322 -11.62 -5.45 1.97
C SER A 322 -12.39 -5.58 0.65
N LYS A 323 -13.71 -5.73 0.70
CA LYS A 323 -14.54 -5.90 -0.52
C LYS A 323 -14.43 -4.70 -1.44
N LYS A 324 -14.60 -3.49 -0.91
CA LYS A 324 -14.52 -2.25 -1.71
C LYS A 324 -13.10 -1.97 -2.16
N ASN A 325 -12.12 -2.31 -1.33
CA ASN A 325 -10.70 -2.17 -1.65
C ASN A 325 -10.31 -3.02 -2.87
N ALA A 326 -10.67 -4.30 -2.86
CA ALA A 326 -10.50 -5.21 -4.00
C ALA A 326 -11.33 -4.76 -5.23
N GLN A 327 -12.60 -4.37 -5.03
CA GLN A 327 -13.44 -3.88 -6.13
C GLN A 327 -12.85 -2.63 -6.79
N GLY A 328 -12.25 -1.73 -6.00
CA GLY A 328 -11.57 -0.55 -6.51
C GLY A 328 -10.42 -0.90 -7.47
N PHE A 329 -9.64 -1.94 -7.18
CA PHE A 329 -8.60 -2.45 -8.09
C PHE A 329 -9.21 -2.98 -9.39
N VAL A 330 -10.22 -3.85 -9.27
CA VAL A 330 -10.96 -4.44 -10.39
C VAL A 330 -11.53 -3.37 -11.31
N ASP A 331 -12.20 -2.36 -10.74
CA ASP A 331 -12.85 -1.29 -11.50
C ASP A 331 -11.84 -0.47 -12.31
N GLN A 332 -10.66 -0.19 -11.75
CA GLN A 332 -9.63 0.58 -12.46
C GLN A 332 -9.06 -0.18 -13.65
N TRP A 333 -8.74 -1.46 -13.49
CA TRP A 333 -8.16 -2.27 -14.58
C TRP A 333 -9.18 -2.64 -15.65
N ASN A 334 -10.42 -2.95 -15.25
CA ASN A 334 -11.51 -3.16 -16.20
C ASN A 334 -11.80 -1.89 -17.01
N ALA A 335 -11.76 -0.71 -16.38
CA ALA A 335 -11.89 0.57 -17.09
C ALA A 335 -10.72 0.86 -18.04
N ASP A 336 -9.57 0.22 -17.81
CA ASP A 336 -8.38 0.29 -18.67
C ASP A 336 -8.38 -0.75 -19.80
N GLY A 337 -9.40 -1.63 -19.83
CA GLY A 337 -9.55 -2.68 -20.84
C GLY A 337 -8.80 -3.97 -20.54
N TRP A 338 -8.33 -4.17 -19.30
CA TRP A 338 -7.78 -5.45 -18.85
C TRP A 338 -8.91 -6.46 -18.63
N ILE A 339 -8.61 -7.74 -18.80
CA ILE A 339 -9.50 -8.82 -18.42
C ILE A 339 -9.39 -9.03 -16.92
N ILE A 340 -10.54 -9.13 -16.26
CA ILE A 340 -10.61 -9.51 -14.86
C ILE A 340 -10.88 -11.01 -14.82
N ASP A 341 -9.83 -11.79 -14.59
CA ASP A 341 -9.90 -13.25 -14.55
C ASP A 341 -10.70 -13.72 -13.33
N PHE A 342 -10.53 -13.02 -12.20
CA PHE A 342 -11.27 -13.32 -10.99
C PHE A 342 -11.38 -12.16 -10.00
N ASN A 343 -12.41 -12.23 -9.16
CA ASN A 343 -12.55 -11.42 -7.96
C ASN A 343 -13.22 -12.29 -6.87
N TRP A 344 -12.40 -12.94 -6.04
CA TRP A 344 -12.83 -13.94 -5.07
C TRP A 344 -12.80 -13.40 -3.65
N GLY A 345 -13.97 -13.23 -3.05
CA GLY A 345 -14.12 -12.74 -1.69
C GLY A 345 -14.56 -13.79 -0.69
N ASP A 346 -14.17 -13.60 0.58
CA ASP A 346 -14.61 -14.39 1.73
C ASP A 346 -14.55 -15.90 1.41
N ALA A 347 -15.69 -16.60 1.43
CA ALA A 347 -15.79 -18.04 1.19
C ALA A 347 -15.29 -18.51 -0.18
N ASN A 348 -14.98 -17.60 -1.11
CA ASN A 348 -14.48 -17.88 -2.45
C ASN A 348 -12.96 -17.72 -2.58
N ALA A 349 -12.31 -17.05 -1.63
CA ALA A 349 -10.87 -16.78 -1.63
C ALA A 349 -10.06 -18.02 -1.23
N TRP A 350 -10.07 -19.07 -2.05
CA TRP A 350 -9.49 -20.37 -1.68
C TRP A 350 -7.96 -20.38 -1.75
N GLU A 351 -7.33 -21.03 -0.77
CA GLU A 351 -5.88 -21.31 -0.76
C GLU A 351 -5.41 -22.05 -2.02
N SER A 352 -6.21 -23.00 -2.53
CA SER A 352 -5.86 -23.75 -3.72
C SER A 352 -5.58 -22.89 -4.95
N ASP A 353 -6.22 -21.73 -5.07
CA ASP A 353 -6.04 -20.81 -6.22
C ASP A 353 -4.68 -20.10 -6.18
N TRP A 354 -4.00 -20.13 -5.04
CA TRP A 354 -2.67 -19.55 -4.83
C TRP A 354 -1.53 -20.58 -4.92
N ARG A 355 -1.84 -21.89 -4.97
CA ARG A 355 -0.82 -22.96 -4.85
C ARG A 355 -0.98 -24.18 -5.74
N ARG A 356 -2.19 -24.75 -5.85
CA ARG A 356 -2.41 -26.03 -6.57
C ARG A 356 -3.09 -25.83 -7.92
N ASN A 357 -3.81 -24.73 -8.06
CA ASN A 357 -4.54 -24.30 -9.24
C ASN A 357 -4.14 -22.88 -9.66
N ASP A 358 -3.00 -22.40 -9.18
CA ASP A 358 -2.46 -21.06 -9.45
C ASP A 358 -2.21 -20.84 -10.94
N ASP A 359 -1.73 -21.86 -11.66
CA ASP A 359 -1.66 -21.93 -13.13
C ASP A 359 -2.99 -21.61 -13.86
N SER A 360 -4.12 -21.68 -13.15
CA SER A 360 -5.44 -21.33 -13.66
C SER A 360 -6.02 -20.04 -13.11
N TRP A 361 -5.38 -19.46 -12.10
CA TRP A 361 -5.86 -18.31 -11.35
C TRP A 361 -4.71 -17.34 -11.10
N VAL A 362 -4.02 -17.44 -9.96
CA VAL A 362 -3.03 -16.46 -9.52
C VAL A 362 -1.86 -16.34 -10.50
N ASP A 363 -1.29 -17.46 -10.98
CA ASP A 363 -0.20 -17.45 -11.95
C ASP A 363 -0.66 -17.29 -13.41
N ASN A 364 -1.97 -17.18 -13.66
CA ASN A 364 -2.54 -16.93 -14.99
C ASN A 364 -2.91 -15.46 -15.24
N ALA A 365 -2.74 -14.59 -14.25
CA ALA A 365 -3.00 -13.16 -14.38
C ALA A 365 -1.70 -12.37 -14.30
N ASP A 366 -1.56 -11.27 -15.04
CA ASP A 366 -0.37 -10.42 -14.96
C ASP A 366 -0.27 -9.69 -13.60
N PHE A 367 -1.42 -9.27 -13.04
CA PHE A 367 -1.48 -8.50 -11.80
C PHE A 367 -2.55 -9.00 -10.83
N VAL A 368 -2.11 -9.55 -9.69
CA VAL A 368 -2.99 -9.98 -8.59
C VAL A 368 -2.93 -9.01 -7.40
N PHE A 369 -4.10 -8.68 -6.84
CA PHE A 369 -4.23 -7.90 -5.61
C PHE A 369 -4.99 -8.68 -4.53
N TYR A 370 -4.41 -8.71 -3.32
CA TYR A 370 -5.01 -9.31 -2.14
C TYR A 370 -5.20 -8.28 -1.02
N THR A 371 -6.32 -8.39 -0.29
CA THR A 371 -6.56 -7.66 0.96
C THR A 371 -7.25 -8.55 2.00
N GLY A 372 -6.76 -8.53 3.23
CA GLY A 372 -7.25 -9.37 4.32
C GLY A 372 -6.33 -9.32 5.54
N HIS A 373 -6.27 -10.40 6.30
CA HIS A 373 -5.31 -10.54 7.41
C HIS A 373 -4.07 -11.32 6.98
N ALA A 374 -2.91 -10.95 7.53
CA ALA A 374 -1.63 -11.56 7.23
C ALA A 374 -0.69 -11.45 8.43
N ASN A 375 0.45 -12.13 8.34
CA ASN A 375 1.62 -11.93 9.20
C ASN A 375 2.88 -12.08 8.34
N MET A 376 4.07 -12.11 8.96
CA MET A 376 5.32 -12.33 8.21
C MET A 376 5.34 -13.61 7.40
N ASN A 377 4.64 -14.66 7.83
CA ASN A 377 4.71 -16.00 7.25
C ASN A 377 3.69 -16.23 6.14
N GLY A 378 2.62 -15.45 6.06
CA GLY A 378 1.50 -15.80 5.20
C GLY A 378 0.28 -14.91 5.32
N TRP A 379 -0.80 -15.28 4.64
CA TRP A 379 -2.08 -14.57 4.70
C TRP A 379 -3.28 -15.51 4.75
N THR A 380 -4.35 -14.98 5.32
CA THR A 380 -5.62 -15.71 5.52
C THR A 380 -6.37 -15.91 4.22
N LEU A 381 -6.89 -17.11 4.03
CA LEU A 381 -7.69 -17.52 2.89
C LEU A 381 -8.87 -18.36 3.42
N ALA A 382 -9.80 -18.69 2.54
CA ALA A 382 -10.96 -19.49 2.91
C ALA A 382 -10.68 -21.00 2.78
N ALA A 383 -11.39 -21.76 3.61
CA ALA A 383 -11.58 -23.20 3.47
C ALA A 383 -12.05 -23.54 2.02
N PRO A 384 -11.75 -24.74 1.49
CA PRO A 384 -11.69 -26.02 2.22
C PRO A 384 -10.30 -26.47 2.69
N ASP A 385 -9.23 -25.77 2.32
CA ASP A 385 -7.88 -26.06 2.84
C ASP A 385 -7.73 -25.51 4.28
N ASP A 386 -6.50 -25.31 4.78
CA ASP A 386 -6.29 -24.96 6.20
C ASP A 386 -6.63 -23.49 6.53
N GLY A 387 -6.93 -22.70 5.50
CA GLY A 387 -7.39 -21.32 5.63
C GLY A 387 -6.24 -20.31 5.61
N SER A 388 -5.02 -20.70 5.30
CA SER A 388 -3.92 -19.76 5.13
C SER A 388 -2.95 -20.23 4.05
N LEU A 389 -2.36 -19.28 3.33
CA LEU A 389 -1.16 -19.58 2.56
C LEU A 389 0.06 -19.26 3.43
N GLN A 390 0.97 -20.24 3.60
CA GLN A 390 2.25 -20.04 4.28
C GLN A 390 3.41 -20.03 3.28
N PHE A 391 4.43 -19.21 3.52
CA PHE A 391 5.61 -19.11 2.66
C PHE A 391 6.30 -20.47 2.46
N SER A 392 6.27 -21.35 3.47
CA SER A 392 6.86 -22.69 3.39
C SER A 392 6.18 -23.59 2.36
N GLU A 393 4.92 -23.31 2.04
CA GLU A 393 4.18 -24.03 1.01
C GLU A 393 4.56 -23.58 -0.40
N LEU A 394 5.14 -22.38 -0.53
CA LEU A 394 5.72 -21.92 -1.78
C LEU A 394 7.10 -22.52 -2.07
N GLY A 395 7.69 -23.13 -1.04
CA GLY A 395 8.92 -23.89 -1.18
C GLY A 395 10.20 -23.13 -0.89
N ALA A 396 11.30 -23.88 -0.94
CA ALA A 396 12.61 -23.41 -0.49
C ALA A 396 13.41 -22.64 -1.56
N SER A 397 12.99 -22.71 -2.81
CA SER A 397 13.62 -22.05 -3.96
C SER A 397 12.68 -22.05 -5.16
N PRO A 398 12.86 -21.13 -6.13
CA PRO A 398 12.11 -21.15 -7.38
C PRO A 398 12.06 -22.55 -8.01
N GLY A 399 10.85 -23.02 -8.34
CA GLY A 399 10.60 -24.35 -8.91
C GLY A 399 10.63 -25.54 -7.93
N SER A 400 10.57 -25.33 -6.61
CA SER A 400 10.58 -26.43 -5.62
C SER A 400 9.82 -26.09 -4.33
N PRO A 401 8.64 -26.71 -4.04
CA PRO A 401 8.20 -28.00 -4.54
C PRO A 401 7.47 -27.97 -5.91
N GLY A 402 7.31 -26.80 -6.52
CA GLY A 402 6.74 -26.64 -7.86
C GLY A 402 6.89 -25.22 -8.40
N ASP A 403 6.72 -25.11 -9.72
CA ASP A 403 5.89 -24.13 -10.44
C ASP A 403 4.93 -23.37 -9.52
N LEU A 404 5.17 -22.07 -9.28
CA LEU A 404 4.24 -21.25 -8.51
C LEU A 404 4.05 -19.87 -9.12
N TRP A 405 4.90 -18.88 -8.83
CA TRP A 405 4.60 -17.50 -9.25
C TRP A 405 5.57 -16.95 -10.29
N GLY A 406 4.98 -16.56 -11.41
CA GLY A 406 5.54 -16.02 -12.64
C GLY A 406 6.09 -17.04 -13.61
N GLN A 407 5.82 -18.33 -13.41
CA GLN A 407 6.24 -19.35 -14.38
C GLN A 407 5.34 -19.31 -15.62
N ASN A 408 4.04 -19.11 -15.42
CA ASN A 408 3.03 -19.01 -16.46
C ASN A 408 2.84 -17.56 -16.93
N ASP A 409 2.30 -16.67 -16.10
CA ASP A 409 1.99 -15.28 -16.51
C ASP A 409 1.99 -14.24 -15.37
N LEU A 410 2.27 -14.58 -14.09
CA LEU A 410 2.22 -13.56 -13.03
C LEU A 410 3.49 -12.73 -12.89
N GLU A 411 3.40 -11.44 -13.23
CA GLU A 411 4.48 -10.49 -12.97
C GLU A 411 4.35 -9.84 -11.59
N TRP A 412 3.16 -9.42 -11.19
CA TRP A 412 3.03 -8.58 -9.99
C TRP A 412 1.94 -9.06 -9.05
N VAL A 413 2.29 -9.12 -7.77
CA VAL A 413 1.32 -9.42 -6.71
C VAL A 413 1.41 -8.38 -5.59
N THR A 414 0.28 -7.84 -5.18
CA THR A 414 0.17 -6.95 -4.02
C THR A 414 -0.60 -7.63 -2.90
N ILE A 415 0.03 -7.74 -1.73
CA ILE A 415 -0.59 -8.25 -0.50
C ILE A 415 -0.81 -7.05 0.44
N ALA A 416 -1.98 -6.41 0.29
CA ALA A 416 -2.42 -5.30 1.14
C ALA A 416 -2.97 -5.83 2.48
N ALA A 417 -2.08 -6.41 3.29
CA ALA A 417 -2.37 -7.00 4.59
C ALA A 417 -1.14 -6.88 5.53
N CYS A 418 -1.31 -7.23 6.80
CA CYS A 418 -0.28 -7.04 7.84
C CYS A 418 0.98 -7.89 7.58
N GLY A 419 2.13 -7.24 7.44
CA GLY A 419 3.44 -7.84 7.68
C GLY A 419 4.08 -8.85 6.71
N PRO A 420 3.57 -9.23 5.52
CA PRO A 420 4.23 -10.24 4.68
C PRO A 420 5.70 -9.88 4.36
N LEU A 421 6.04 -8.59 4.31
CA LEU A 421 7.40 -8.09 4.09
C LEU A 421 8.12 -7.65 5.37
N GLN A 422 7.75 -8.18 6.54
CA GLN A 422 8.47 -7.98 7.79
C GLN A 422 9.93 -8.47 7.67
N ASP A 423 10.85 -7.73 8.29
CA ASP A 423 12.28 -8.01 8.27
C ASP A 423 12.95 -7.49 9.54
N GLU A 424 14.03 -8.15 9.96
CA GLU A 424 14.88 -7.78 11.10
C GLU A 424 15.47 -6.37 10.95
N LEU A 425 15.63 -5.89 9.71
CA LEU A 425 16.03 -4.52 9.40
C LEU A 425 15.00 -3.48 9.86
N LEU A 426 13.72 -3.83 9.95
CA LEU A 426 12.63 -2.91 10.29
C LEU A 426 12.32 -2.95 11.78
N ALA A 427 12.17 -4.17 12.33
CA ALA A 427 11.83 -4.42 13.71
C ALA A 427 12.41 -5.77 14.18
N ALA A 428 12.81 -5.83 15.45
CA ALA A 428 13.36 -7.04 16.04
C ALA A 428 12.37 -8.21 15.96
N GLY A 429 12.84 -9.39 15.54
CA GLY A 429 11.99 -10.57 15.36
C GLY A 429 11.28 -10.61 14.01
N GLY A 430 11.52 -9.64 13.11
CA GLY A 430 10.95 -9.62 11.76
C GLY A 430 11.58 -10.64 10.80
N GLY A 431 12.70 -11.27 11.16
CA GLY A 431 13.33 -12.34 10.38
C GLY A 431 13.99 -11.86 9.07
N ASP A 432 14.23 -12.76 8.12
CA ASP A 432 14.81 -12.42 6.80
C ASP A 432 13.76 -12.58 5.70
N VAL A 433 13.24 -11.45 5.20
CA VAL A 433 12.22 -11.45 4.13
C VAL A 433 12.72 -12.10 2.84
N LEU A 434 14.02 -11.95 2.53
CA LEU A 434 14.59 -12.40 1.26
C LEU A 434 14.79 -13.91 1.27
N ALA A 435 15.06 -14.50 2.43
CA ALA A 435 15.07 -15.94 2.59
C ALA A 435 13.65 -16.52 2.63
N ARG A 436 12.71 -15.81 3.26
CA ARG A 436 11.32 -16.26 3.42
C ARG A 436 10.59 -16.42 2.10
N TRP A 437 10.68 -15.41 1.23
CA TRP A 437 9.92 -15.39 -0.03
C TRP A 437 10.77 -15.76 -1.26
N ASP A 438 12.00 -16.26 -1.11
CA ASP A 438 12.85 -16.69 -2.24
C ASP A 438 12.11 -17.64 -3.20
N GLY A 439 11.43 -18.64 -2.62
CA GLY A 439 10.67 -19.65 -3.37
C GLY A 439 9.56 -19.10 -4.26
N ALA A 440 9.03 -17.91 -3.95
CA ALA A 440 7.96 -17.28 -4.70
C ALA A 440 8.41 -16.65 -6.03
N PHE A 441 9.73 -16.52 -6.30
CA PHE A 441 10.23 -15.78 -7.46
C PHE A 441 10.70 -16.69 -8.61
N ASP A 442 9.80 -17.49 -9.19
CA ASP A 442 10.08 -18.29 -10.39
C ASP A 442 9.67 -17.61 -11.71
N GLY A 443 9.89 -16.31 -11.76
CA GLY A 443 9.45 -15.45 -12.87
C GLY A 443 8.62 -14.27 -12.38
N LEU A 444 8.15 -14.28 -11.13
CA LEU A 444 7.52 -13.12 -10.51
C LEU A 444 8.45 -11.90 -10.59
N HIS A 445 7.89 -10.75 -10.96
CA HIS A 445 8.61 -9.49 -11.03
C HIS A 445 8.66 -8.82 -9.66
N GLN A 446 7.51 -8.60 -9.03
CA GLN A 446 7.40 -7.88 -7.76
C GLN A 446 6.37 -8.49 -6.81
N LEU A 447 6.76 -8.67 -5.54
CA LEU A 447 5.87 -8.87 -4.40
C LEU A 447 5.78 -7.56 -3.62
N LEU A 448 4.63 -6.89 -3.70
CA LEU A 448 4.32 -5.66 -3.02
C LEU A 448 3.53 -5.98 -1.74
N GLY A 449 3.81 -5.29 -0.63
CA GLY A 449 3.08 -5.53 0.62
C GLY A 449 3.53 -4.62 1.76
N TYR A 450 3.32 -5.05 3.00
CA TYR A 450 3.69 -4.30 4.19
C TYR A 450 4.68 -5.05 5.09
N GLY A 451 5.52 -4.30 5.80
CA GLY A 451 6.45 -4.79 6.82
C GLY A 451 6.00 -4.54 8.26
N ALA A 452 4.71 -4.29 8.48
CA ALA A 452 4.10 -4.00 9.77
C ALA A 452 2.58 -4.27 9.75
N ILE A 453 1.92 -4.15 10.92
CA ILE A 453 0.45 -4.08 11.00
C ILE A 453 -0.07 -2.81 10.32
N THR A 454 -1.17 -2.93 9.58
CA THR A 454 -1.83 -1.83 8.87
C THR A 454 -3.28 -1.65 9.31
N PHE A 455 -3.89 -0.53 8.94
CA PHE A 455 -5.29 -0.22 9.18
C PHE A 455 -6.17 -0.75 8.05
N ASP A 456 -7.36 -1.24 8.39
CA ASP A 456 -8.41 -1.58 7.42
C ASP A 456 -8.86 -0.31 6.69
N ASN A 457 -9.03 -0.40 5.37
CA ASN A 457 -9.43 0.72 4.51
C ASN A 457 -10.07 0.21 3.21
N GLU A 458 -10.66 1.14 2.46
CA GLU A 458 -11.45 0.85 1.25
C GLU A 458 -10.72 1.19 -0.07
N ASP A 459 -9.48 1.70 -0.02
CA ASP A 459 -8.97 2.56 -1.11
C ASP A 459 -7.62 2.16 -1.73
N GLU A 460 -6.84 1.27 -1.09
CA GLU A 460 -5.50 0.87 -1.56
C GLU A 460 -5.50 0.34 -3.00
N GLY A 461 -6.36 -0.62 -3.31
CA GLY A 461 -6.46 -1.24 -4.63
C GLY A 461 -6.82 -0.24 -5.72
N ARG A 462 -7.76 0.66 -5.44
CA ARG A 462 -8.15 1.74 -6.37
C ARG A 462 -6.97 2.69 -6.64
N LYS A 463 -6.27 3.14 -5.59
CA LYS A 463 -5.18 4.11 -5.74
C LYS A 463 -3.96 3.52 -6.42
N LEU A 464 -3.58 2.29 -6.07
CA LEU A 464 -2.49 1.56 -6.71
C LEU A 464 -2.71 1.49 -8.22
N ALA A 465 -3.88 0.99 -8.63
CA ALA A 465 -4.22 0.87 -10.03
C ALA A 465 -4.33 2.23 -10.72
N LYS A 466 -4.90 3.26 -10.06
CA LYS A 466 -4.93 4.64 -10.58
C LYS A 466 -3.52 5.15 -10.89
N TYR A 467 -2.60 5.09 -9.93
CA TYR A 467 -1.24 5.62 -10.11
C TYR A 467 -0.43 4.84 -11.14
N ALA A 468 -0.60 3.51 -11.19
CA ALA A 468 -0.01 2.68 -12.23
C ALA A 468 -0.49 3.08 -13.64
N ARG A 469 -1.80 3.32 -13.81
CA ARG A 469 -2.41 3.77 -15.08
C ARG A 469 -2.04 5.21 -15.48
N GLU A 470 -1.60 6.01 -14.53
CA GLU A 470 -1.07 7.35 -14.79
C GLU A 470 0.43 7.33 -15.17
N GLY A 471 1.01 6.13 -15.29
CA GLY A 471 2.38 5.93 -15.76
C GLY A 471 3.44 5.91 -14.66
N GLN A 472 3.06 5.79 -13.39
CA GLN A 472 4.04 5.51 -12.34
C GLN A 472 4.54 4.06 -12.43
N THR A 473 5.76 3.82 -11.97
CA THR A 473 6.20 2.43 -11.73
C THR A 473 5.31 1.80 -10.65
N LEU A 474 5.10 0.49 -10.69
CA LEU A 474 4.24 -0.20 -9.72
C LEU A 474 4.72 -0.02 -8.27
N LYS A 475 6.03 0.02 -8.10
CA LYS A 475 6.70 0.34 -6.84
C LYS A 475 6.35 1.74 -6.33
N ASP A 476 6.47 2.76 -7.18
CA ASP A 476 6.15 4.14 -6.79
C ASP A 476 4.66 4.31 -6.52
N ALA A 477 3.81 3.70 -7.37
CA ALA A 477 2.37 3.67 -7.20
C ALA A 477 1.97 3.04 -5.86
N TRP A 478 2.59 1.93 -5.46
CA TRP A 478 2.30 1.26 -4.20
C TRP A 478 2.81 2.04 -2.99
N PHE A 479 4.05 2.51 -3.03
CA PHE A 479 4.61 3.32 -1.95
C PHE A 479 3.78 4.56 -1.72
N ARG A 480 3.47 5.30 -2.78
CA ARG A 480 2.61 6.48 -2.69
C ARG A 480 1.23 6.15 -2.14
N THR A 481 0.60 5.08 -2.64
CA THR A 481 -0.71 4.63 -2.15
C THR A 481 -0.71 4.40 -0.65
N ALA A 482 0.27 3.65 -0.15
CA ALA A 482 0.40 3.35 1.26
C ALA A 482 0.67 4.60 2.10
N LYS A 483 1.58 5.48 1.65
CA LYS A 483 1.87 6.76 2.33
C LYS A 483 0.65 7.66 2.48
N GLU A 484 -0.23 7.68 1.48
CA GLU A 484 -1.42 8.52 1.51
C GLU A 484 -2.60 7.92 2.31
N ILE A 485 -2.58 6.61 2.61
CA ILE A 485 -3.72 5.90 3.22
C ILE A 485 -3.41 5.45 4.64
N GLN A 486 -2.22 4.94 4.88
CA GLN A 486 -1.81 4.38 6.17
C GLN A 486 -1.14 5.47 7.02
N PRO A 487 -1.40 5.53 8.33
CA PRO A 487 -0.63 6.38 9.22
C PRO A 487 0.82 5.87 9.33
N ALA A 488 1.76 6.77 9.66
CA ALA A 488 3.16 6.39 9.86
C ALA A 488 3.40 5.42 11.04
N THR A 489 2.45 5.31 11.98
CA THR A 489 2.56 4.44 13.16
C THR A 489 1.27 3.69 13.47
N ASN A 490 1.39 2.51 14.09
CA ASN A 490 0.27 1.65 14.46
C ASN A 490 0.18 1.34 15.97
N GLY A 491 1.16 1.80 16.77
CA GLY A 491 1.21 1.57 18.22
C GLY A 491 1.55 0.14 18.64
N ALA A 492 1.83 -0.77 17.71
CA ALA A 492 2.25 -2.13 18.01
C ALA A 492 3.73 -2.20 18.43
N ALA A 493 4.11 -3.26 19.13
CA ALA A 493 5.51 -3.56 19.41
C ALA A 493 6.14 -4.35 18.26
N ALA A 494 7.47 -4.50 18.27
CA ALA A 494 8.16 -5.40 17.35
C ALA A 494 7.63 -6.85 17.51
N PRO A 495 7.51 -7.63 16.43
CA PRO A 495 7.91 -7.32 15.04
C PRO A 495 6.88 -6.48 14.26
N ASP A 496 5.71 -6.21 14.84
CA ASP A 496 4.53 -5.69 14.16
C ASP A 496 4.46 -4.15 14.05
N GLY A 497 5.38 -3.44 14.70
CA GLY A 497 5.43 -1.98 14.73
C GLY A 497 6.62 -1.46 15.53
N PRO A 498 6.61 -0.19 15.97
CA PRO A 498 5.46 0.74 15.95
C PRO A 498 5.30 1.52 14.63
N THR A 499 6.30 1.48 13.74
CA THR A 499 6.29 2.17 12.45
C THR A 499 5.61 1.32 11.39
N VAL A 500 4.73 1.92 10.59
CA VAL A 500 4.11 1.23 9.44
C VAL A 500 5.04 1.35 8.24
N TRP A 501 5.45 0.20 7.71
CA TRP A 501 6.35 0.10 6.58
C TRP A 501 5.63 -0.49 5.37
N VAL A 502 5.68 0.19 4.23
CA VAL A 502 5.29 -0.37 2.93
C VAL A 502 6.54 -0.89 2.23
N GLY A 503 6.45 -2.05 1.58
CA GLY A 503 7.57 -2.75 0.97
C GLY A 503 7.30 -3.24 -0.45
N VAL A 504 8.38 -3.40 -1.21
CA VAL A 504 8.42 -4.10 -2.50
C VAL A 504 9.64 -5.00 -2.52
N MET A 505 9.41 -6.30 -2.68
CA MET A 505 10.44 -7.31 -2.95
C MET A 505 10.45 -7.64 -4.43
N TRP A 506 11.64 -7.86 -4.99
CA TRP A 506 11.82 -8.25 -6.38
C TRP A 506 13.04 -9.14 -6.59
N ALA A 507 13.01 -9.89 -7.67
CA ALA A 507 14.09 -10.74 -8.10
C ALA A 507 14.72 -10.24 -9.41
N SER A 508 16.04 -10.39 -9.56
CA SER A 508 16.76 -9.89 -10.74
C SER A 508 17.93 -10.78 -11.15
N LYS A 509 18.31 -10.65 -12.43
CA LYS A 509 19.46 -11.28 -13.05
C LYS A 509 20.04 -10.38 -14.13
N ALA A 510 21.17 -10.79 -14.73
CA ALA A 510 21.71 -10.08 -15.88
C ALA A 510 20.67 -10.00 -17.01
N GLY A 511 20.32 -8.77 -17.43
CA GLY A 511 19.35 -8.52 -18.49
C GLY A 511 17.88 -8.46 -18.06
N ALA A 512 17.54 -8.72 -16.80
CA ALA A 512 16.19 -8.64 -16.27
C ALA A 512 16.20 -8.01 -14.87
N ASN A 513 15.60 -6.82 -14.74
CA ASN A 513 15.51 -6.08 -13.50
C ASN A 513 14.15 -5.36 -13.41
N PRO A 514 13.15 -6.00 -12.77
CA PRO A 514 11.78 -5.51 -12.76
C PRO A 514 11.51 -4.34 -11.82
N ILE A 515 12.51 -3.80 -11.10
CA ILE A 515 12.26 -2.78 -10.06
C ILE A 515 11.53 -1.51 -10.56
N ASN A 516 11.69 -1.17 -11.84
CA ASN A 516 11.05 -0.01 -12.46
C ASN A 516 9.96 -0.42 -13.46
N ASP A 517 9.35 -1.58 -13.26
CA ASP A 517 8.21 -2.01 -14.05
C ASP A 517 7.05 -1.04 -13.88
N HIS A 518 6.40 -0.80 -15.01
CA HIS A 518 5.09 -0.15 -15.08
C HIS A 518 4.04 -1.25 -15.32
N ALA A 519 2.77 -0.94 -15.10
CA ALA A 519 1.73 -1.82 -15.62
C ALA A 519 1.81 -1.90 -17.15
N TRP A 520 1.40 -3.03 -17.72
CA TRP A 520 1.37 -3.19 -19.17
C TRP A 520 0.59 -2.04 -19.84
N SER A 521 1.13 -1.52 -20.94
CA SER A 521 0.65 -0.31 -21.67
C SER A 521 0.95 1.05 -21.04
N HIS A 522 1.46 1.10 -19.82
CA HIS A 522 1.70 2.35 -19.09
C HIS A 522 3.18 2.67 -18.90
N GLY A 523 4.07 1.86 -19.48
CA GLY A 523 5.51 2.12 -19.53
C GLY A 523 6.30 0.87 -19.85
N SER A 524 7.54 0.81 -19.38
CA SER A 524 8.42 -0.34 -19.59
C SER A 524 8.13 -1.46 -18.60
N VAL A 525 8.17 -2.69 -19.07
CA VAL A 525 8.16 -3.92 -18.26
C VAL A 525 9.44 -4.70 -18.56
N SER A 526 10.11 -5.18 -17.52
CA SER A 526 11.29 -6.04 -17.63
C SER A 526 10.94 -7.38 -18.28
N ALA A 527 11.96 -8.09 -18.77
CA ALA A 527 11.81 -9.52 -19.04
C ALA A 527 11.78 -10.32 -17.73
N ASP A 528 11.22 -11.53 -17.79
CA ASP A 528 11.02 -12.40 -16.63
C ASP A 528 12.35 -12.77 -15.97
N PRO A 529 12.50 -12.54 -14.65
CA PRO A 529 13.71 -12.82 -13.89
C PRO A 529 13.89 -14.31 -13.54
N THR A 530 13.42 -15.25 -14.38
CA THR A 530 13.56 -16.71 -14.16
C THR A 530 14.97 -17.14 -13.74
N SER A 531 15.09 -18.00 -12.73
CA SER A 531 16.37 -18.34 -12.07
C SER A 531 17.15 -17.09 -11.61
N PRO A 532 16.58 -16.28 -10.71
CA PRO A 532 17.19 -15.03 -10.29
C PRO A 532 18.51 -15.26 -9.56
N THR A 533 19.39 -14.26 -9.62
CA THR A 533 20.72 -14.30 -8.95
C THR A 533 20.82 -13.30 -7.82
N THR A 534 19.85 -12.39 -7.73
CA THR A 534 19.77 -11.34 -6.73
C THR A 534 18.31 -11.17 -6.33
N LEU A 535 18.07 -11.18 -5.02
CA LEU A 535 16.82 -10.75 -4.41
C LEU A 535 17.03 -9.40 -3.76
N SER A 536 16.04 -8.54 -3.78
CA SER A 536 16.06 -7.28 -3.06
C SER A 536 14.69 -6.96 -2.52
N CYS A 537 14.66 -6.24 -1.39
CA CYS A 537 13.44 -5.68 -0.85
C CYS A 537 13.75 -4.25 -0.41
N MET A 538 12.83 -3.35 -0.70
CA MET A 538 12.90 -1.95 -0.32
C MET A 538 11.64 -1.60 0.45
N TRP A 539 11.80 -0.80 1.50
CA TRP A 539 10.71 -0.32 2.33
C TRP A 539 10.80 1.17 2.52
N THR A 540 9.67 1.85 2.60
CA THR A 540 9.56 3.21 3.11
C THR A 540 8.53 3.22 4.23
N VAL A 541 8.69 4.16 5.17
CA VAL A 541 7.61 4.46 6.12
C VAL A 541 6.38 4.92 5.33
N CYS A 542 5.17 4.62 5.80
CA CYS A 542 3.95 5.24 5.29
C CYS A 542 3.96 6.73 5.63
#